data_AF-A0A2G4IH02-F1
#
_entry.id   AF-A0A2G4IH02-F1
#
_cell.length_a   1.000
_cell.length_b   1.000
_cell.length_c   1.000
_cell.angle_alpha   90.00
_cell.angle_beta   90.00
_cell.angle_gamma   90.00
#
_symmetry.space_group_name_H-M   'P 1'
#
loop_
_entity.id
_entity.type
_entity.pdbx_description
1 polymer ?
#
loop_
_entity_poly.entity_id
_entity_poly.type
_entity_poly.pdbx_seq_one_letter_code
_entity_poly.pdbx_strand_id
1 'polypeptide(L)'
;MPPRGAGRTASAARGMIDADAAPGGAPEHAIPVSVLTAALKDAIEGAFPALWVSGEVSGFKSHRNGHWYFTLKDATASIECVVWSRDQARFPAMPDEGMQVVAFGQFSVWVKNGKATFAVKQMEAEGEGLWRKAFEKARAALERDGLLAAERKRPIPRFPRCVGVVTSADGAAMHDIIAVIARRNPTIDIVIIPAAVQGDSAPESLVRALERAARWGGADVLIIGRGGGSREDLWCFNDERVARAIAASPIPTVSAVGHEVDVTIADLVADHRAATPSAAAELVAPVLADIRLDLQALAATMRSALVRRARDSRRALDAVRDAMTRALQRRAGGARRELVTVRNDLRARATRVVERRRDRLQGVAGRLNALSPLRTLERGYAFPLSLDDVAIPRAALLTLGDRFRLKMQDGEVDATVDAVRVGETGEPA
;
A
#
# COMPACT_ATOMS: atom_id res chain seq x y z
N MET A 1 -15.20 97.91 87.62
CA MET A 1 -14.06 98.77 87.99
C MET A 1 -13.01 98.63 86.89
N PRO A 2 -12.83 99.65 86.03
CA PRO A 2 -11.86 99.69 84.92
C PRO A 2 -10.49 100.19 85.43
N PRO A 3 -9.41 100.23 84.63
CA PRO A 3 -9.17 101.26 83.58
C PRO A 3 -8.67 100.62 82.26
N ARG A 4 -8.90 101.11 81.02
CA ARG A 4 -8.72 102.40 80.32
C ARG A 4 -7.29 102.97 80.29
N GLY A 5 -6.66 102.91 79.11
CA GLY A 5 -5.50 103.70 78.67
C GLY A 5 -4.88 103.05 77.41
N ALA A 6 -5.24 103.45 76.17
CA ALA A 6 -4.83 104.64 75.41
C ALA A 6 -3.46 104.50 74.69
N GLY A 7 -3.49 104.56 73.35
CA GLY A 7 -2.57 105.40 72.59
C GLY A 7 -1.50 104.76 71.66
N ARG A 8 -1.74 104.94 70.35
CA ARG A 8 -0.78 105.32 69.28
C ARG A 8 0.19 104.27 68.68
N THR A 9 -0.16 103.84 67.47
CA THR A 9 0.63 103.88 66.21
C THR A 9 2.16 103.91 66.27
N ALA A 10 2.80 102.83 65.80
CA ALA A 10 4.01 102.81 64.96
C ALA A 10 4.19 101.35 64.47
N SER A 11 3.98 101.07 63.18
CA SER A 11 5.03 100.97 62.16
C SER A 11 5.76 99.62 62.18
N ALA A 12 5.50 98.86 61.12
CA ALA A 12 6.44 98.04 60.35
C ALA A 12 7.38 97.08 61.09
N ALA A 13 7.09 95.79 60.98
CA ALA A 13 7.90 94.84 60.20
C ALA A 13 7.36 93.43 60.43
N ARG A 14 6.31 93.06 59.67
CA ARG A 14 6.09 91.64 59.36
C ARG A 14 7.28 91.23 58.50
N GLY A 15 8.14 90.37 59.04
CA GLY A 15 9.13 89.67 58.22
C GLY A 15 8.38 88.94 57.12
N MET A 16 8.49 89.47 55.90
CA MET A 16 8.17 88.77 54.66
C MET A 16 9.01 87.50 54.64
N ILE A 17 8.37 86.36 54.88
CA ILE A 17 8.84 85.11 54.31
C ILE A 17 8.51 85.24 52.83
N ASP A 18 9.54 85.30 51.98
CA ASP A 18 9.38 85.32 50.52
C ASP A 18 8.57 84.10 50.09
N ALA A 19 7.29 84.31 49.79
CA ALA A 19 6.39 83.29 49.29
C ALA A 19 6.59 83.01 47.78
N ASP A 20 7.49 83.75 47.13
CA ASP A 20 7.83 83.64 45.70
C ASP A 20 9.24 83.06 45.45
N ALA A 21 9.93 82.56 46.47
CA ALA A 21 11.18 81.85 46.25
C ALA A 21 10.90 80.49 45.59
N ALA A 22 11.17 80.39 44.29
CA ALA A 22 11.09 79.12 43.57
C ALA A 22 11.88 78.03 44.34
N PRO A 23 11.35 76.80 44.48
CA PRO A 23 12.05 75.72 45.17
C PRO A 23 13.47 75.55 44.60
N GLY A 24 14.49 75.62 45.45
CA GLY A 24 15.90 75.55 45.04
C GLY A 24 16.52 76.85 44.51
N GLY A 25 15.83 78.00 44.59
CA GLY A 25 16.33 79.30 44.12
C GLY A 25 17.40 79.96 45.02
N ALA A 26 17.61 79.44 46.23
CA ALA A 26 18.64 79.87 47.18
C ALA A 26 19.15 78.67 48.01
N PRO A 27 20.38 78.72 48.58
CA PRO A 27 20.93 77.62 49.39
C PRO A 27 20.04 77.23 50.59
N GLU A 28 19.39 78.18 51.25
CA GLU A 28 18.42 77.94 52.33
C GLU A 28 17.12 77.24 51.89
N HIS A 29 16.83 77.24 50.58
CA HIS A 29 15.69 76.56 49.97
C HIS A 29 16.11 75.36 49.11
N ALA A 30 17.32 74.82 49.34
CA ALA A 30 17.84 73.68 48.62
C ALA A 30 16.92 72.46 48.77
N ILE A 31 16.50 71.90 47.65
CA ILE A 31 15.69 70.69 47.62
C ILE A 31 16.57 69.45 47.80
N PRO A 32 16.15 68.45 48.59
CA PRO A 32 16.86 67.19 48.69
C PRO A 32 16.95 66.49 47.32
N VAL A 33 18.06 65.82 47.05
CA VAL A 33 18.28 65.08 45.80
C VAL A 33 17.19 64.02 45.56
N SER A 34 16.65 63.42 46.62
CA SER A 34 15.53 62.47 46.54
C SER A 34 14.24 63.13 46.02
N VAL A 35 13.98 64.39 46.38
CA VAL A 35 12.82 65.16 45.93
C VAL A 35 13.00 65.56 44.46
N LEU A 36 14.20 66.01 44.10
CA LEU A 36 14.54 66.35 42.71
C LEU A 36 14.44 65.14 41.77
N THR A 37 14.98 63.99 42.17
CA THR A 37 14.95 62.76 41.35
C THR A 37 13.55 62.15 41.24
N ALA A 38 12.72 62.28 42.27
CA ALA A 38 11.30 61.92 42.19
C ALA A 38 10.53 62.86 41.24
N ALA A 39 10.72 64.18 41.37
CA ALA A 39 10.09 65.15 40.47
C ALA A 39 10.54 64.96 39.01
N LEU A 40 11.81 64.64 38.78
CA LEU A 40 12.34 64.32 37.44
C LEU A 40 11.67 63.09 36.84
N LYS A 41 11.47 62.04 37.65
CA LYS A 41 10.75 60.83 37.22
C LYS A 41 9.31 61.18 36.82
N ASP A 42 8.58 61.90 37.66
CA ASP A 42 7.17 62.22 37.41
C ASP A 42 7.01 63.12 36.17
N ALA A 43 7.90 64.11 36.00
CA ALA A 43 7.90 64.98 34.82
C ALA A 43 8.17 64.21 33.53
N ILE A 44 9.14 63.28 33.56
CA ILE A 44 9.49 62.46 32.40
C ILE A 44 8.40 61.45 32.07
N GLU A 45 7.91 60.69 33.05
CA GLU A 45 6.85 59.70 32.85
C GLU A 45 5.52 60.34 32.43
N GLY A 46 5.26 61.57 32.89
CA GLY A 46 4.10 62.36 32.47
C GLY A 46 4.22 62.96 31.07
N ALA A 47 5.40 63.43 30.67
CA ALA A 47 5.63 64.02 29.36
C ALA A 47 5.73 62.98 28.23
N PHE A 48 6.24 61.78 28.54
CA PHE A 48 6.46 60.72 27.56
C PHE A 48 5.62 59.48 27.88
N PRO A 49 4.41 59.37 27.30
CA PRO A 49 3.65 58.12 27.34
C PRO A 49 4.42 57.00 26.60
N ALA A 50 3.94 55.76 26.68
CA ALA A 50 4.58 54.65 25.99
C ALA A 50 4.67 54.92 24.47
N LEU A 51 5.86 54.79 23.90
CA LEU A 51 6.18 55.22 22.53
C LEU A 51 7.14 54.24 21.86
N TRP A 52 7.22 54.34 20.53
CA TRP A 52 8.16 53.58 19.70
C TRP A 52 9.42 54.40 19.42
N VAL A 53 10.59 53.80 19.59
CA VAL A 53 11.89 54.37 19.22
C VAL A 53 12.64 53.42 18.29
N SER A 54 13.32 53.93 17.27
CA SER A 54 14.20 53.13 16.43
C SER A 54 15.66 53.42 16.74
N GLY A 55 16.52 52.41 16.57
CA GLY A 55 17.96 52.56 16.76
C GLY A 55 18.72 51.24 16.65
N GLU A 56 20.03 51.35 16.53
CA GLU A 56 20.97 50.24 16.54
C GLU A 56 21.25 49.83 18.00
N VAL A 57 21.13 48.54 18.29
CA VAL A 57 21.48 47.96 19.58
C VAL A 57 23.00 47.97 19.75
N SER A 58 23.47 48.53 20.86
CA SER A 58 24.88 48.48 21.24
C SER A 58 25.06 48.21 22.73
N GLY A 59 26.17 47.58 23.10
CA GLY A 59 26.54 47.25 24.46
C GLY A 59 25.59 46.25 25.13
N PHE A 60 25.04 45.29 24.39
CA PHE A 60 24.05 44.36 24.95
C PHE A 60 24.65 43.47 26.05
N LYS A 61 23.99 43.45 27.21
CA LYS A 61 24.36 42.68 28.40
C LYS A 61 23.15 42.00 29.02
N SER A 62 23.20 40.67 29.11
CA SER A 62 22.24 39.87 29.87
C SER A 62 22.79 39.63 31.29
N HIS A 63 22.11 40.18 32.30
CA HIS A 63 22.51 40.05 33.70
C HIS A 63 21.90 38.79 34.37
N ARG A 64 22.56 38.27 35.41
CA ARG A 64 22.12 37.06 36.15
C ARG A 64 20.73 37.18 36.80
N ASN A 65 20.24 38.40 37.01
CA ASN A 65 18.90 38.68 37.52
C ASN A 65 17.80 38.58 36.45
N GLY A 66 18.15 38.22 35.22
CA GLY A 66 17.22 38.18 34.10
C GLY A 66 16.80 39.58 33.66
N HIS A 67 17.68 40.58 33.68
CA HIS A 67 17.43 41.85 33.00
C HIS A 67 18.37 41.98 31.81
N TRP A 68 17.85 42.52 30.70
CA TRP A 68 18.70 42.90 29.57
C TRP A 68 18.93 44.40 29.62
N TYR A 69 20.20 44.79 29.52
CA TYR A 69 20.60 46.18 29.40
C TYR A 69 21.34 46.34 28.08
N PHE A 70 20.98 47.37 27.33
CA PHE A 70 21.62 47.74 26.09
C PHE A 70 21.38 49.22 25.83
N THR A 71 22.05 49.77 24.85
CA THR A 71 21.86 51.14 24.40
C THR A 71 21.27 51.08 22.99
N LEU A 72 20.24 51.87 22.73
CA LEU A 72 19.82 52.16 21.36
C LEU A 72 20.50 53.44 20.92
N LYS A 73 21.20 53.40 19.79
CA LYS A 73 21.88 54.55 19.21
C LYS A 73 21.40 54.79 17.78
N ASP A 74 21.39 56.05 17.37
CA ASP A 74 21.28 56.44 15.98
C ASP A 74 22.54 57.23 15.55
N ALA A 75 22.47 57.96 14.44
CA ALA A 75 23.61 58.74 13.95
C ALA A 75 24.03 59.91 14.88
N THR A 76 23.15 60.38 15.77
CA THR A 76 23.36 61.61 16.55
C THR A 76 23.17 61.45 18.06
N ALA A 77 22.43 60.44 18.51
CA ALA A 77 22.02 60.25 19.89
C ALA A 77 22.07 58.78 20.32
N SER A 78 22.06 58.57 21.63
CA SER A 78 21.92 57.23 22.21
C SER A 78 21.15 57.27 23.52
N ILE A 79 20.42 56.20 23.82
CA ILE A 79 19.58 56.06 25.01
C ILE A 79 19.78 54.69 25.64
N GLU A 80 19.88 54.65 26.96
CA GLU A 80 19.98 53.38 27.67
C GLU A 80 18.61 52.71 27.78
N CYS A 81 18.58 51.42 27.48
CA CYS A 81 17.40 50.59 27.46
C CYS A 81 17.52 49.46 28.48
N VAL A 82 16.36 49.11 29.05
CA VAL A 82 16.23 47.97 29.95
C VAL A 82 15.02 47.12 29.57
N VAL A 83 15.19 45.80 29.51
CA VAL A 83 14.11 44.82 29.49
C VAL A 83 14.08 44.11 30.83
N TRP A 84 12.98 44.25 31.56
CA TRP A 84 12.78 43.62 32.85
C TRP A 84 12.53 42.12 32.72
N SER A 85 12.85 41.34 33.75
CA SER A 85 12.76 39.86 33.72
C SER A 85 11.37 39.34 33.40
N ARG A 86 10.34 40.03 33.91
CA ARG A 86 8.94 39.72 33.62
C ARG A 86 8.55 39.91 32.15
N ASP A 87 9.25 40.79 31.43
CA ASP A 87 8.93 41.16 30.07
C ASP A 87 9.78 40.34 29.07
N GLN A 88 10.89 39.72 29.50
CA GLN A 88 11.77 38.91 28.65
C GLN A 88 11.06 37.80 27.88
N ALA A 89 10.05 37.16 28.48
CA ALA A 89 9.31 36.07 27.85
C ALA A 89 8.53 36.51 26.60
N ARG A 90 8.33 37.83 26.41
CA ARG A 90 7.64 38.41 25.24
C ARG A 90 8.56 38.54 24.02
N PHE A 91 9.87 38.39 24.20
CA PHE A 91 10.84 38.56 23.12
C PHE A 91 11.25 37.19 22.57
N PRO A 92 11.24 36.98 21.24
CA PRO A 92 11.57 35.69 20.64
C PRO A 92 13.06 35.31 20.78
N ALA A 93 13.94 36.30 20.84
CA ALA A 93 15.37 36.12 21.04
C ALA A 93 16.01 37.36 21.67
N MET A 94 17.23 37.21 22.16
CA MET A 94 18.08 38.34 22.57
C MET A 94 18.56 39.09 21.31
N PRO A 95 18.53 40.44 21.31
CA PRO A 95 19.09 41.24 20.23
C PRO A 95 20.61 41.07 20.14
N ASP A 96 21.13 41.17 18.92
CA ASP A 96 22.56 41.15 18.67
C ASP A 96 23.16 42.55 18.70
N GLU A 97 24.46 42.62 18.99
CA GLU A 97 25.24 43.85 18.85
C GLU A 97 25.18 44.31 17.38
N GLY A 98 24.86 45.59 17.16
CA GLY A 98 24.71 46.17 15.82
C GLY A 98 23.35 45.95 15.17
N MET A 99 22.39 45.35 15.88
CA MET A 99 21.06 45.08 15.31
C MET A 99 20.20 46.35 15.31
N GLN A 100 19.70 46.72 14.13
CA GLN A 100 18.72 47.79 14.02
C GLN A 100 17.35 47.30 14.51
N VAL A 101 16.72 48.02 15.44
CA VAL A 101 15.43 47.65 16.05
C VAL A 101 14.50 48.83 16.22
N VAL A 102 13.21 48.55 16.29
CA VAL A 102 12.11 49.44 16.66
C VAL A 102 11.55 48.91 17.99
N ALA A 103 11.72 49.66 19.07
CA ALA A 103 11.40 49.27 20.43
C ALA A 103 10.23 50.09 20.98
N PHE A 104 9.18 49.42 21.46
CA PHE A 104 8.08 50.02 22.19
C PHE A 104 8.36 49.94 23.68
N GLY A 105 8.21 51.07 24.37
CA GLY A 105 8.53 51.15 25.77
C GLY A 105 8.10 52.46 26.40
N GLN A 106 8.52 52.67 27.64
CA GLN A 106 8.24 53.89 28.38
C GLN A 106 9.55 54.44 28.94
N PHE A 107 9.74 55.75 28.83
CA PHE A 107 10.88 56.41 29.43
C PHE A 107 10.65 56.60 30.93
N SER A 108 11.64 56.25 31.74
CA SER A 108 11.54 56.26 33.20
C SER A 108 12.89 56.64 33.82
N VAL A 109 12.87 57.11 35.08
CA VAL A 109 14.07 57.51 35.82
C VAL A 109 14.20 56.67 37.07
N TRP A 110 15.38 56.10 37.29
CA TRP A 110 15.66 55.38 38.52
C TRP A 110 16.02 56.34 39.66
N VAL A 111 15.07 56.56 40.57
CA VAL A 111 15.16 57.54 41.67
C VAL A 111 16.43 57.40 42.51
N LYS A 112 16.97 56.19 42.68
CA LYS A 112 18.16 55.94 43.51
C LYS A 112 19.44 56.56 42.97
N ASN A 113 19.58 56.71 41.65
CA ASN A 113 20.79 57.25 41.02
C ASN A 113 20.50 58.32 39.95
N GLY A 114 19.23 58.71 39.77
CA GLY A 114 18.81 59.72 38.80
C GLY A 114 18.99 59.32 37.34
N LYS A 115 19.27 58.04 37.05
CA LYS A 115 19.58 57.58 35.69
C LYS A 115 18.29 57.37 34.89
N ALA A 116 18.19 58.03 33.74
CA ALA A 116 17.08 57.87 32.83
C ALA A 116 17.29 56.65 31.92
N THR A 117 16.27 55.81 31.79
CA THR A 117 16.31 54.56 31.03
C THR A 117 14.99 54.35 30.31
N PHE A 118 15.05 53.79 29.11
CA PHE A 118 13.89 53.38 28.34
C PHE A 118 13.54 51.93 28.66
N ALA A 119 12.42 51.73 29.35
CA ALA A 119 11.92 50.41 29.70
C ALA A 119 11.20 49.79 28.49
N VAL A 120 11.88 48.90 27.78
CA VAL A 120 11.39 48.24 26.57
C VAL A 120 10.41 47.13 26.94
N LYS A 121 9.21 47.19 26.38
CA LYS A 121 8.12 46.23 26.58
C LYS A 121 7.90 45.31 25.37
N GLN A 122 8.21 45.81 24.17
CA GLN A 122 8.17 45.08 22.90
C GLN A 122 9.28 45.62 22.01
N MET A 123 9.86 44.78 21.17
CA MET A 123 10.93 45.15 20.26
C MET A 123 10.86 44.31 19.01
N GLU A 124 10.99 44.97 17.87
CA GLU A 124 10.98 44.39 16.54
C GLU A 124 12.30 44.76 15.90
N ALA A 125 12.97 43.84 15.21
CA ALA A 125 14.12 44.26 14.40
C ALA A 125 13.60 45.09 13.22
N GLU A 126 14.37 46.06 12.74
CA GLU A 126 14.13 46.72 11.46
C GLU A 126 14.51 45.66 10.38
N GLY A 127 13.63 44.66 10.20
CA GLY A 127 13.85 43.43 9.44
C GLY A 127 13.55 42.12 10.22
N GLU A 128 13.81 40.96 9.61
CA GLU A 128 13.45 39.63 10.14
C GLU A 128 14.44 39.03 11.16
N GLY A 129 15.46 39.77 11.59
CA GLY A 129 16.65 39.22 12.24
C GLY A 129 16.39 38.39 13.52
N LEU A 130 15.58 38.90 14.46
CA LEU A 130 15.28 38.23 15.72
C LEU A 130 14.49 36.93 15.53
N TRP A 131 13.44 36.98 14.71
CA TRP A 131 12.60 35.83 14.40
C TRP A 131 13.38 34.77 13.63
N ARG A 132 14.21 35.17 12.67
CA ARG A 132 15.07 34.23 11.93
C ARG A 132 16.07 33.52 12.84
N LYS A 133 16.67 34.23 13.80
CA LYS A 133 17.58 33.64 14.79
C LYS A 133 16.87 32.64 15.72
N ALA A 134 15.67 32.99 16.20
CA ALA A 134 14.88 32.09 17.03
C ALA A 134 14.48 30.82 16.25
N PHE A 135 14.13 30.96 14.98
CA PHE A 135 13.81 29.85 14.08
C PHE A 135 15.04 28.92 13.89
N GLU A 136 16.19 29.47 13.54
CA GLU A 136 17.42 28.68 13.35
C GLU A 136 17.85 27.96 14.65
N LYS A 137 17.68 28.63 15.80
CA LYS A 137 17.97 28.00 17.11
C LYS A 137 17.05 26.79 17.37
N ALA A 138 15.75 26.93 17.15
CA ALA A 138 14.79 25.84 17.32
C ALA A 138 15.05 24.70 16.33
N ARG A 139 15.30 25.05 15.05
CA ARG A 139 15.64 24.08 14.00
C ARG A 139 16.89 23.27 14.37
N ALA A 140 17.98 23.94 14.76
CA ALA A 140 19.22 23.28 15.13
C ALA A 140 19.07 22.38 16.38
N ALA A 141 18.21 22.75 17.33
CA ALA A 141 17.90 21.90 18.47
C ALA A 141 17.17 20.61 18.06
N LEU A 142 16.17 20.72 17.20
CA LEU A 142 15.40 19.57 16.71
C LEU A 142 16.21 18.68 15.77
N GLU A 143 17.13 19.26 14.99
CA GLU A 143 18.05 18.53 14.13
C GLU A 143 19.04 17.70 14.96
N ARG A 144 19.62 18.28 16.02
CA ARG A 144 20.49 17.54 16.96
C ARG A 144 19.78 16.36 17.62
N ASP A 145 18.49 16.50 17.88
CA ASP A 145 17.67 15.44 18.48
C ASP A 145 17.14 14.44 17.43
N GLY A 146 17.51 14.58 16.15
CA GLY A 146 17.08 13.70 15.06
C GLY A 146 15.60 13.85 14.69
N LEU A 147 14.91 14.86 15.21
CA LEU A 147 13.48 15.06 14.96
C LEU A 147 13.19 15.62 13.56
N LEU A 148 14.20 16.02 12.79
CA LEU A 148 14.03 16.44 11.38
C LEU A 148 14.36 15.33 10.37
N ALA A 149 14.75 14.13 10.85
CA ALA A 149 15.13 13.01 9.99
C ALA A 149 13.97 12.55 9.09
N ALA A 150 14.27 12.27 7.82
CA ALA A 150 13.27 11.84 6.84
C ALA A 150 12.70 10.44 7.17
N GLU A 151 13.52 9.58 7.78
CA GLU A 151 13.20 8.21 8.15
C GLU A 151 12.12 8.12 9.24
N ARG A 152 11.91 9.21 10.00
CA ARG A 152 10.86 9.31 11.01
C ARG A 152 9.48 9.55 10.39
N LYS A 153 9.43 10.15 9.20
CA LYS A 153 8.17 10.59 8.58
C LYS A 153 7.36 9.39 8.12
N ARG A 154 6.12 9.30 8.60
CA ARG A 154 5.20 8.21 8.30
C ARG A 154 4.33 8.52 7.09
N PRO A 155 4.02 7.53 6.25
CA PRO A 155 3.12 7.73 5.12
C PRO A 155 1.68 7.97 5.59
N ILE A 156 0.94 8.78 4.85
CA ILE A 156 -0.51 8.92 5.03
C ILE A 156 -1.20 7.60 4.62
N PRO A 157 -2.11 7.07 5.45
CA PRO A 157 -2.92 5.92 5.07
C PRO A 157 -3.68 6.16 3.77
N ARG A 158 -3.68 5.20 2.85
CA ARG A 158 -4.33 5.35 1.53
C ARG A 158 -5.84 5.56 1.62
N PHE A 159 -6.48 5.00 2.64
CA PHE A 159 -7.92 5.07 2.88
C PHE A 159 -8.19 5.42 4.34
N PRO A 160 -7.96 6.69 4.76
CA PRO A 160 -8.26 7.09 6.12
C PRO A 160 -9.77 7.06 6.33
N ARG A 161 -10.21 6.51 7.46
CA ARG A 161 -11.61 6.53 7.90
C ARG A 161 -11.90 7.76 8.73
N CYS A 162 -10.93 8.24 9.50
CA CYS A 162 -11.09 9.42 10.34
C CYS A 162 -9.90 10.36 10.24
N VAL A 163 -10.20 11.65 10.02
CA VAL A 163 -9.23 12.74 9.99
C VAL A 163 -9.46 13.63 11.22
N GLY A 164 -8.44 13.76 12.06
CA GLY A 164 -8.44 14.73 13.15
C GLY A 164 -7.94 16.09 12.66
N VAL A 165 -8.62 17.18 13.00
CA VAL A 165 -8.24 18.53 12.56
C VAL A 165 -7.95 19.41 13.77
N VAL A 166 -6.68 19.77 13.94
CA VAL A 166 -6.20 20.68 15.00
C VAL A 166 -6.13 22.09 14.42
N THR A 167 -7.15 22.89 14.71
CA THR A 167 -7.31 24.27 14.24
C THR A 167 -8.25 25.05 15.17
N SER A 168 -8.49 26.33 14.91
CA SER A 168 -9.48 27.11 15.66
C SER A 168 -10.91 26.63 15.35
N ALA A 169 -11.77 26.65 16.38
CA ALA A 169 -13.15 26.15 16.29
C ALA A 169 -14.02 26.91 15.26
N ASP A 170 -13.71 28.19 15.01
CA ASP A 170 -14.49 29.08 14.13
C ASP A 170 -13.66 29.59 12.93
N GLY A 171 -12.54 28.92 12.61
CA GLY A 171 -11.60 29.38 11.59
C GLY A 171 -11.97 28.98 10.17
N ALA A 172 -11.61 29.82 9.18
CA ALA A 172 -11.76 29.52 7.76
C ALA A 172 -11.09 28.19 7.36
N ALA A 173 -9.94 27.87 7.94
CA ALA A 173 -9.24 26.61 7.70
C ALA A 173 -10.09 25.36 8.02
N MET A 174 -10.89 25.42 9.09
CA MET A 174 -11.80 24.33 9.42
C MET A 174 -12.82 24.12 8.31
N HIS A 175 -13.46 25.20 7.86
CA HIS A 175 -14.47 25.16 6.80
C HIS A 175 -13.90 24.67 5.47
N ASP A 176 -12.70 25.13 5.11
CA ASP A 176 -12.00 24.70 3.90
C ASP A 176 -11.71 23.20 3.92
N ILE A 177 -11.17 22.70 5.03
CA ILE A 177 -10.87 21.27 5.20
C ILE A 177 -12.16 20.44 5.10
N ILE A 178 -13.22 20.86 5.81
CA ILE A 178 -14.52 20.16 5.79
C ILE A 178 -15.09 20.13 4.37
N ALA A 179 -15.12 21.27 3.67
CA ALA A 179 -15.67 21.37 2.33
C ALA A 179 -14.91 20.49 1.32
N VAL A 180 -13.58 20.48 1.40
CA VAL A 180 -12.73 19.68 0.49
C VAL A 180 -12.91 18.19 0.76
N ILE A 181 -12.84 17.74 2.02
CA ILE A 181 -13.02 16.33 2.37
C ILE A 181 -14.42 15.87 2.00
N ALA A 182 -15.47 16.60 2.36
CA ALA A 182 -16.86 16.23 2.05
C ALA A 182 -17.11 16.11 0.54
N ARG A 183 -16.50 16.99 -0.27
CA ARG A 183 -16.59 16.95 -1.73
C ARG A 183 -15.84 15.76 -2.33
N ARG A 184 -14.61 15.47 -1.87
CA ARG A 184 -13.75 14.42 -2.43
C ARG A 184 -14.16 13.03 -1.95
N ASN A 185 -14.42 12.89 -0.66
CA ASN A 185 -14.83 11.63 -0.05
C ASN A 185 -15.68 11.83 1.21
N PRO A 186 -17.01 11.81 1.09
CA PRO A 186 -17.93 11.98 2.21
C PRO A 186 -17.98 10.78 3.17
N THR A 187 -17.23 9.69 2.92
CA THR A 187 -17.17 8.55 3.85
C THR A 187 -16.11 8.72 4.94
N ILE A 188 -15.35 9.82 4.92
CA ILE A 188 -14.32 10.13 5.90
C ILE A 188 -14.94 10.93 7.03
N ASP A 189 -14.82 10.42 8.26
CA ASP A 189 -15.24 11.13 9.45
C ASP A 189 -14.24 12.24 9.79
N ILE A 190 -14.73 13.43 10.11
CA ILE A 190 -13.90 14.58 10.48
C ILE A 190 -14.13 14.89 11.95
N VAL A 191 -13.05 14.91 12.74
CA VAL A 191 -13.10 15.25 14.16
C VAL A 191 -12.30 16.53 14.39
N ILE A 192 -12.99 17.59 14.81
CA ILE A 192 -12.35 18.86 15.12
C ILE A 192 -11.81 18.82 16.55
N ILE A 193 -10.53 19.13 16.70
CA ILE A 193 -9.82 19.23 17.96
C ILE A 193 -9.43 20.70 18.13
N PRO A 194 -10.29 21.51 18.79
CA PRO A 194 -10.12 22.96 18.82
C PRO A 194 -8.86 23.35 19.58
N ALA A 195 -8.08 24.24 18.98
CA ALA A 195 -6.88 24.85 19.54
C ALA A 195 -6.78 26.33 19.17
N ALA A 196 -6.17 27.13 20.04
CA ALA A 196 -5.75 28.48 19.67
C ALA A 196 -4.57 28.38 18.70
N VAL A 197 -4.67 29.06 17.55
CA VAL A 197 -3.69 29.03 16.45
C VAL A 197 -2.98 30.37 16.24
N GLN A 198 -3.19 31.32 17.16
CA GLN A 198 -2.59 32.65 17.19
C GLN A 198 -2.56 33.20 18.62
N GLY A 199 -1.66 34.13 18.88
CA GLY A 199 -1.46 34.76 20.19
C GLY A 199 -0.61 33.92 21.17
N ASP A 200 -0.29 34.52 22.31
CA ASP A 200 0.70 34.01 23.28
C ASP A 200 0.34 32.64 23.89
N SER A 201 -0.95 32.31 23.98
CA SER A 201 -1.44 31.04 24.52
C SER A 201 -1.54 29.92 23.48
N ALA A 202 -1.31 30.22 22.20
CA ALA A 202 -1.45 29.25 21.11
C ALA A 202 -0.50 28.05 21.24
N PRO A 203 0.80 28.19 21.55
CA PRO A 203 1.69 27.04 21.67
C PRO A 203 1.21 26.01 22.71
N GLU A 204 0.78 26.46 23.89
CA GLU A 204 0.26 25.58 24.94
C GLU A 204 -1.07 24.93 24.53
N SER A 205 -1.94 25.68 23.85
CA SER A 205 -3.21 25.16 23.33
C SER A 205 -3.00 24.07 22.28
N LEU A 206 -2.07 24.27 21.34
CA LEU A 206 -1.71 23.30 20.30
C LEU A 206 -1.13 22.02 20.89
N VAL A 207 -0.20 22.12 21.85
CA VAL A 207 0.37 20.95 22.54
C VAL A 207 -0.75 20.13 23.21
N ARG A 208 -1.63 20.77 23.97
CA ARG A 208 -2.76 20.09 24.63
C ARG A 208 -3.73 19.45 23.65
N ALA A 209 -3.93 20.06 22.48
CA ALA A 209 -4.78 19.50 21.43
C ALA A 209 -4.15 18.25 20.82
N LEU A 210 -2.84 18.27 20.52
CA LEU A 210 -2.10 17.12 20.01
C LEU A 210 -2.08 15.96 21.02
N GLU A 211 -1.85 16.25 22.30
CA GLU A 211 -1.92 15.24 23.37
C GLU A 211 -3.33 14.64 23.53
N ARG A 212 -4.37 15.46 23.34
CA ARG A 212 -5.76 14.98 23.37
C ARG A 212 -6.04 14.06 22.17
N ALA A 213 -5.56 14.43 20.99
CA ALA A 213 -5.65 13.62 19.78
C ALA A 213 -4.97 12.26 19.96
N ALA A 214 -3.73 12.26 20.46
CA ALA A 214 -2.95 11.07 20.71
C ALA A 214 -3.62 10.13 21.73
N ARG A 215 -4.17 10.68 22.82
CA ARG A 215 -4.91 9.90 23.83
C ARG A 215 -6.21 9.31 23.31
N TRP A 216 -6.92 10.05 22.46
CA TRP A 216 -8.16 9.57 21.86
C TRP A 216 -7.90 8.44 20.85
N GLY A 217 -6.84 8.54 20.03
CA GLY A 217 -6.37 7.46 19.17
C GLY A 217 -7.32 7.02 18.05
N GLY A 218 -8.40 7.78 17.80
CA GLY A 218 -9.41 7.45 16.80
C GLY A 218 -9.19 8.03 15.40
N ALA A 219 -8.17 8.88 15.21
CA ALA A 219 -7.81 9.43 13.90
C ALA A 219 -6.71 8.62 13.23
N ASP A 220 -6.84 8.42 11.92
CA ASP A 220 -5.83 7.77 11.08
C ASP A 220 -4.75 8.76 10.61
N VAL A 221 -5.11 10.05 10.54
CA VAL A 221 -4.23 11.16 10.18
C VAL A 221 -4.70 12.45 10.85
N LEU A 222 -3.76 13.31 11.24
CA LEU A 222 -4.03 14.63 11.78
C LEU A 222 -3.68 15.70 10.76
N ILE A 223 -4.53 16.71 10.60
CA ILE A 223 -4.19 17.98 9.96
C ILE A 223 -4.02 19.02 11.06
N ILE A 224 -2.86 19.66 11.11
CA ILE A 224 -2.61 20.84 11.95
C ILE A 224 -2.44 22.05 11.05
N GLY A 225 -3.18 23.11 11.30
CA GLY A 225 -3.15 24.26 10.42
C GLY A 225 -3.94 25.43 10.94
N ARG A 226 -3.87 26.52 10.18
CA ARG A 226 -4.66 27.73 10.41
C ARG A 226 -5.11 28.32 9.08
N GLY A 227 -6.09 29.21 9.11
CA GLY A 227 -6.60 29.89 7.93
C GLY A 227 -6.25 31.36 7.96
N GLY A 228 -5.65 31.90 6.89
CA GLY A 228 -5.29 33.33 6.77
C GLY A 228 -4.41 33.86 7.91
N GLY A 229 -4.22 35.18 7.98
CA GLY A 229 -3.52 35.88 9.07
C GLY A 229 -2.13 36.40 8.70
N SER A 230 -1.60 37.33 9.51
CA SER A 230 -0.26 37.90 9.29
C SER A 230 0.84 36.91 9.65
N ARG A 231 2.09 37.20 9.27
CA ARG A 231 3.21 36.30 9.51
C ARG A 231 3.60 36.22 10.98
N GLU A 232 3.33 37.28 11.73
CA GLU A 232 3.52 37.37 13.18
C GLU A 232 2.65 36.34 13.91
N ASP A 233 1.41 36.17 13.44
CA ASP A 233 0.50 35.17 14.01
C ASP A 233 0.97 33.72 13.74
N LEU A 234 1.87 33.48 12.75
CA LEU A 234 2.36 32.12 12.40
C LEU A 234 3.39 31.62 13.41
N TRP A 235 3.91 32.52 14.25
CA TRP A 235 5.06 32.20 15.08
C TRP A 235 4.79 31.08 16.09
N CYS A 236 3.55 30.90 16.54
CA CYS A 236 3.21 29.81 17.46
C CYS A 236 3.56 28.41 16.93
N PHE A 237 3.65 28.23 15.61
CA PHE A 237 4.08 26.98 14.95
C PHE A 237 5.60 26.83 14.84
N ASN A 238 6.37 27.86 15.20
CA ASN A 238 7.83 27.81 15.35
C ASN A 238 8.27 27.47 16.78
N ASP A 239 7.33 27.33 17.72
CA ASP A 239 7.62 26.93 19.10
C ASP A 239 8.12 25.47 19.17
N GLU A 240 9.27 25.28 19.82
CA GLU A 240 9.91 23.97 19.97
C GLU A 240 9.02 22.94 20.68
N ARG A 241 8.14 23.38 21.61
CA ARG A 241 7.22 22.48 22.33
C ARG A 241 6.17 21.90 21.39
N VAL A 242 5.62 22.73 20.51
CA VAL A 242 4.65 22.29 19.48
C VAL A 242 5.32 21.30 18.53
N ALA A 243 6.53 21.63 18.08
CA ALA A 243 7.33 20.76 17.23
C ALA A 243 7.56 19.37 17.86
N ARG A 244 7.99 19.33 19.13
CA ARG A 244 8.18 18.07 19.86
C ARG A 244 6.88 17.30 20.06
N ALA A 245 5.77 17.98 20.30
CA ALA A 245 4.45 17.35 20.43
C ALA A 245 3.99 16.72 19.09
N ILE A 246 4.21 17.40 17.96
CA ILE A 246 3.99 16.83 16.62
C ILE A 246 4.87 15.60 16.43
N ALA A 247 6.16 15.69 16.79
CA ALA A 247 7.09 14.58 16.63
C ALA A 247 6.76 13.34 17.47
N ALA A 248 6.19 13.55 18.65
CA ALA A 248 5.79 12.50 19.57
C ALA A 248 4.41 11.91 19.25
N SER A 249 3.64 12.50 18.33
CA SER A 249 2.31 12.01 17.97
C SER A 249 2.39 10.59 17.40
N PRO A 250 1.58 9.62 17.87
CA PRO A 250 1.51 8.28 17.29
C PRO A 250 0.71 8.25 15.97
N ILE A 251 0.00 9.33 15.66
CA ILE A 251 -0.82 9.49 14.44
C ILE A 251 -0.03 10.34 13.43
N PRO A 252 0.05 9.94 12.14
CA PRO A 252 0.67 10.74 11.09
C PRO A 252 0.10 12.16 11.02
N THR A 253 0.96 13.17 10.93
CA THR A 253 0.55 14.59 10.96
C THR A 253 0.87 15.30 9.63
N VAL A 254 -0.09 16.05 9.11
CA VAL A 254 0.06 16.96 7.98
C VAL A 254 0.04 18.39 8.50
N SER A 255 1.13 19.12 8.32
CA SER A 255 1.15 20.56 8.59
C SER A 255 0.59 21.33 7.40
N ALA A 256 -0.33 22.24 7.68
CA ALA A 256 -1.05 23.09 6.74
C ALA A 256 -0.96 24.57 7.17
N VAL A 257 0.23 24.98 7.60
CA VAL A 257 0.51 26.27 8.24
C VAL A 257 1.26 27.20 7.28
N GLY A 258 2.38 26.73 6.73
CA GLY A 258 3.26 27.56 5.91
C GLY A 258 2.81 27.66 4.45
N HIS A 259 2.92 28.84 3.85
CA HIS A 259 2.83 29.04 2.41
C HIS A 259 4.16 28.65 1.73
N GLU A 260 4.25 28.69 0.40
CA GLU A 260 5.48 28.28 -0.32
C GLU A 260 6.77 28.98 0.15
N VAL A 261 6.65 30.20 0.72
CA VAL A 261 7.78 31.03 1.14
C VAL A 261 8.06 30.99 2.65
N ASP A 262 7.06 30.67 3.48
CA ASP A 262 7.14 30.74 4.95
C ASP A 262 7.07 29.35 5.58
N VAL A 263 8.16 28.58 5.51
CA VAL A 263 8.26 27.26 6.13
C VAL A 263 8.42 27.40 7.64
N THR A 264 7.53 26.76 8.40
CA THR A 264 7.57 26.75 9.87
C THR A 264 8.30 25.52 10.43
N ILE A 265 8.69 25.57 11.71
CA ILE A 265 9.25 24.39 12.38
C ILE A 265 8.25 23.22 12.40
N ALA A 266 6.96 23.50 12.61
CA ALA A 266 5.90 22.51 12.50
C ALA A 266 5.89 21.82 11.13
N ASP A 267 6.11 22.55 10.03
CA ASP A 267 6.20 21.97 8.68
C ASP A 267 7.39 21.03 8.51
N LEU A 268 8.53 21.36 9.12
CA LEU A 268 9.74 20.53 9.04
C LEU A 268 9.55 19.22 9.80
N VAL A 269 8.89 19.28 10.95
CA VAL A 269 8.71 18.16 11.88
C VAL A 269 7.48 17.31 11.55
N ALA A 270 6.47 17.85 10.87
CA ALA A 270 5.35 17.04 10.42
C ALA A 270 5.78 15.94 9.45
N ASP A 271 5.06 14.82 9.48
CA ASP A 271 5.24 13.72 8.53
C ASP A 271 5.04 14.20 7.08
N HIS A 272 4.06 15.09 6.87
CA HIS A 272 3.79 15.71 5.58
C HIS A 272 3.54 17.21 5.72
N ARG A 273 3.79 17.93 4.63
CA ARG A 273 3.55 19.35 4.51
C ARG A 273 2.59 19.63 3.37
N ALA A 274 1.66 20.54 3.60
CA ALA A 274 0.78 21.12 2.60
C ALA A 274 0.82 22.65 2.71
N ALA A 275 0.75 23.34 1.58
CA ALA A 275 0.84 24.81 1.55
C ALA A 275 -0.40 25.51 2.11
N THR A 276 -1.54 24.82 2.16
CA THR A 276 -2.83 25.38 2.62
C THR A 276 -3.67 24.30 3.32
N PRO A 277 -4.64 24.70 4.16
CA PRO A 277 -5.64 23.77 4.74
C PRO A 277 -6.36 22.94 3.67
N SER A 278 -6.76 23.57 2.56
CA SER A 278 -7.37 22.88 1.42
C SER A 278 -6.42 21.84 0.82
N ALA A 279 -5.15 22.17 0.58
CA ALA A 279 -4.17 21.23 0.04
C ALA A 279 -3.91 20.05 1.00
N ALA A 280 -3.93 20.29 2.32
CA ALA A 280 -3.84 19.22 3.31
C ALA A 280 -5.04 18.28 3.22
N ALA A 281 -6.24 18.83 3.08
CA ALA A 281 -7.46 18.06 2.88
C ALA A 281 -7.41 17.24 1.57
N GLU A 282 -6.89 17.80 0.48
CA GLU A 282 -6.71 17.06 -0.78
C GLU A 282 -5.69 15.94 -0.67
N LEU A 283 -4.64 16.14 0.14
CA LEU A 283 -3.59 15.14 0.37
C LEU A 283 -4.11 13.94 1.16
N VAL A 284 -4.99 14.17 2.15
CA VAL A 284 -5.53 13.09 3.00
C VAL A 284 -6.79 12.45 2.43
N ALA A 285 -7.58 13.16 1.62
CA ALA A 285 -8.85 12.67 1.09
C ALA A 285 -8.70 12.16 -0.35
N PRO A 286 -8.62 10.84 -0.58
CA PRO A 286 -8.65 10.29 -1.93
C PRO A 286 -10.01 10.57 -2.59
N VAL A 287 -10.04 10.66 -3.92
CA VAL A 287 -11.28 10.94 -4.65
C VAL A 287 -12.15 9.68 -4.72
N LEU A 288 -13.34 9.71 -4.12
CA LEU A 288 -14.23 8.54 -4.04
C LEU A 288 -14.73 8.09 -5.41
N ALA A 289 -14.90 9.01 -6.36
CA ALA A 289 -15.29 8.68 -7.73
C ALA A 289 -14.24 7.81 -8.43
N ASP A 290 -12.96 8.13 -8.28
CA ASP A 290 -11.85 7.37 -8.87
C ASP A 290 -11.76 5.98 -8.26
N ILE A 291 -11.89 5.86 -6.93
CA ILE A 291 -11.91 4.57 -6.25
C ILE A 291 -13.06 3.68 -6.77
N ARG A 292 -14.24 4.26 -7.00
CA ARG A 292 -15.39 3.51 -7.55
C ARG A 292 -15.13 3.06 -8.99
N LEU A 293 -14.55 3.91 -9.82
CA LEU A 293 -14.19 3.56 -11.19
C LEU A 293 -13.15 2.43 -11.23
N ASP A 294 -12.11 2.51 -10.39
CA ASP A 294 -11.09 1.47 -10.25
C ASP A 294 -11.69 0.13 -9.83
N LEU A 295 -12.58 0.14 -8.83
CA LEU A 295 -13.29 -1.07 -8.37
C LEU A 295 -14.16 -1.67 -9.47
N GLN A 296 -14.87 -0.84 -10.25
CA GLN A 296 -15.69 -1.29 -11.37
C GLN A 296 -14.83 -1.91 -12.48
N ALA A 297 -13.70 -1.29 -12.82
CA ALA A 297 -12.75 -1.80 -13.81
C ALA A 297 -12.14 -3.14 -13.37
N LEU A 298 -11.75 -3.25 -12.10
CA LEU A 298 -11.24 -4.50 -11.53
C LEU A 298 -12.29 -5.61 -11.56
N ALA A 299 -13.53 -5.30 -11.17
CA ALA A 299 -14.64 -6.24 -11.21
C ALA A 299 -14.97 -6.71 -12.64
N ALA A 300 -14.92 -5.81 -13.64
CA ALA A 300 -15.12 -6.15 -15.05
C ALA A 300 -14.01 -7.06 -15.59
N THR A 301 -12.75 -6.78 -15.22
CA THR A 301 -11.59 -7.60 -15.56
C THR A 301 -11.72 -9.01 -14.96
N MET A 302 -12.04 -9.10 -13.65
CA MET A 302 -12.25 -10.38 -12.97
C MET A 302 -13.38 -11.20 -13.62
N ARG A 303 -14.51 -10.55 -13.93
CA ARG A 303 -15.65 -11.21 -14.59
C ARG A 303 -15.24 -11.78 -15.95
N SER A 304 -14.51 -11.01 -16.74
CA SER A 304 -14.02 -11.44 -18.06
C SER A 304 -13.06 -12.61 -17.97
N ALA A 305 -12.16 -12.61 -16.98
CA ALA A 305 -11.23 -13.71 -16.73
C ALA A 305 -11.97 -14.99 -16.30
N LEU A 306 -12.97 -14.89 -15.43
CA LEU A 306 -13.78 -16.03 -14.99
C LEU A 306 -14.60 -16.63 -16.15
N VAL A 307 -15.22 -15.80 -16.99
CA VAL A 307 -15.96 -16.26 -18.17
C VAL A 307 -15.03 -16.98 -19.15
N ARG A 308 -13.83 -16.43 -19.40
CA ARG A 308 -12.82 -17.07 -20.26
C ARG A 308 -12.41 -18.43 -19.70
N ARG A 309 -12.05 -18.49 -18.41
CA ARG A 309 -11.67 -19.73 -17.73
C ARG A 309 -12.77 -20.80 -17.80
N ALA A 310 -14.03 -20.41 -17.62
CA ALA A 310 -15.16 -21.32 -17.74
C ALA A 310 -15.31 -21.88 -19.16
N ARG A 311 -15.19 -21.02 -20.19
CA ARG A 311 -15.23 -21.43 -21.60
C ARG A 311 -14.10 -22.37 -21.97
N ASP A 312 -12.87 -22.07 -21.54
CA ASP A 312 -11.70 -22.89 -21.86
C ASP A 312 -11.76 -24.24 -21.14
N SER A 313 -12.22 -24.25 -19.88
CA SER A 313 -12.47 -25.50 -19.14
C SER A 313 -13.53 -26.35 -19.84
N ARG A 314 -14.61 -25.73 -20.37
CA ARG A 314 -15.65 -26.45 -21.11
C ARG A 314 -15.11 -27.04 -22.41
N ARG A 315 -14.33 -26.27 -23.18
CA ARG A 315 -13.67 -26.75 -24.41
C ARG A 315 -12.72 -27.92 -24.14
N ALA A 316 -11.96 -27.86 -23.05
CA ALA A 316 -11.07 -28.95 -22.66
C ALA A 316 -11.87 -30.25 -22.36
N LEU A 317 -12.98 -30.14 -21.63
CA LEU A 317 -13.87 -31.28 -21.36
C LEU A 317 -14.49 -31.84 -22.65
N ASP A 318 -14.98 -30.99 -23.54
CA ASP A 318 -15.54 -31.42 -24.82
C ASP A 318 -14.46 -32.11 -25.69
N ALA A 319 -13.23 -31.60 -25.71
CA ALA A 319 -12.11 -32.22 -26.42
C ALA A 319 -11.75 -33.62 -25.87
N VAL A 320 -11.73 -33.78 -24.54
CA VAL A 320 -11.51 -35.09 -23.90
C VAL A 320 -12.64 -36.06 -24.23
N ARG A 321 -13.90 -35.62 -24.15
CA ARG A 321 -15.07 -36.42 -24.53
C ARG A 321 -14.98 -36.90 -25.98
N ASP A 322 -14.65 -36.01 -26.90
CA ASP A 322 -14.58 -36.33 -28.32
C ASP A 322 -13.39 -37.25 -28.62
N ALA A 323 -12.25 -37.04 -27.96
CA ALA A 323 -11.08 -37.93 -28.05
C ALA A 323 -11.41 -39.34 -27.54
N MET A 324 -12.09 -39.46 -26.40
CA MET A 324 -12.56 -40.73 -25.85
C MET A 324 -13.52 -41.44 -26.78
N THR A 325 -14.51 -40.71 -27.33
CA THR A 325 -15.47 -41.25 -28.30
C THR A 325 -14.77 -41.82 -29.53
N ARG A 326 -13.82 -41.07 -30.11
CA ARG A 326 -13.02 -41.55 -31.25
C ARG A 326 -12.16 -42.76 -30.89
N ALA A 327 -11.56 -42.79 -29.71
CA ALA A 327 -10.75 -43.92 -29.25
C ALA A 327 -11.59 -45.21 -29.10
N LEU A 328 -12.78 -45.10 -28.50
CA LEU A 328 -13.73 -46.20 -28.37
C LEU A 328 -14.20 -46.71 -29.73
N GLN A 329 -14.56 -45.80 -30.66
CA GLN A 329 -14.94 -46.17 -32.02
C GLN A 329 -13.82 -46.91 -32.76
N ARG A 330 -12.56 -46.44 -32.64
CA ARG A 330 -11.40 -47.13 -33.23
C ARG A 330 -11.21 -48.52 -32.64
N ARG A 331 -11.28 -48.66 -31.31
CA ARG A 331 -11.14 -49.94 -30.62
C ARG A 331 -12.26 -50.92 -31.00
N ALA A 332 -13.51 -50.47 -31.03
CA ALA A 332 -14.65 -51.27 -31.45
C ALA A 332 -14.52 -51.70 -32.93
N GLY A 333 -14.11 -50.78 -33.81
CA GLY A 333 -13.86 -51.08 -35.22
C GLY A 333 -12.72 -52.09 -35.42
N GLY A 334 -11.64 -51.97 -34.64
CA GLY A 334 -10.53 -52.94 -34.61
C GLY A 334 -10.99 -54.32 -34.18
N ALA A 335 -11.66 -54.43 -33.03
CA ALA A 335 -12.20 -55.70 -32.53
C ALA A 335 -13.19 -56.34 -33.51
N ARG A 336 -14.04 -55.55 -34.18
CA ARG A 336 -14.98 -56.05 -35.19
C ARG A 336 -14.27 -56.61 -36.41
N ARG A 337 -13.18 -55.98 -36.88
CA ARG A 337 -12.35 -56.51 -37.96
C ARG A 337 -11.65 -57.80 -37.56
N GLU A 338 -11.05 -57.85 -36.38
CA GLU A 338 -10.41 -59.05 -35.85
C GLU A 338 -11.38 -60.22 -35.75
N LEU A 339 -12.59 -59.98 -35.24
CA LEU A 339 -13.64 -60.99 -35.16
C LEU A 339 -14.05 -61.51 -36.54
N VAL A 340 -14.10 -60.65 -37.56
CA VAL A 340 -14.36 -61.08 -38.95
C VAL A 340 -13.21 -61.93 -39.49
N THR A 341 -11.95 -61.55 -39.25
CA THR A 341 -10.77 -62.32 -39.65
C THR A 341 -10.76 -63.70 -39.01
N VAL A 342 -10.88 -63.78 -37.68
CA VAL A 342 -10.92 -65.04 -36.93
C VAL A 342 -12.08 -65.92 -37.40
N ARG A 343 -13.26 -65.33 -37.66
CA ARG A 343 -14.41 -66.07 -38.20
C ARG A 343 -14.13 -66.65 -39.59
N ASN A 344 -13.52 -65.88 -40.48
CA ASN A 344 -13.20 -66.33 -41.83
C ASN A 344 -12.12 -67.43 -41.82
N ASP A 345 -11.09 -67.28 -41.00
CA ASP A 345 -10.05 -68.28 -40.79
C ASP A 345 -10.61 -69.59 -40.23
N LEU A 346 -11.49 -69.49 -39.23
CA LEU A 346 -12.17 -70.66 -38.65
C LEU A 346 -12.98 -71.39 -39.71
N ARG A 347 -13.75 -70.66 -40.53
CA ARG A 347 -14.52 -71.24 -41.65
C ARG A 347 -13.61 -71.94 -42.65
N ALA A 348 -12.54 -71.28 -43.10
CA ALA A 348 -11.61 -71.86 -44.06
C ALA A 348 -10.94 -73.14 -43.51
N ARG A 349 -10.52 -73.12 -42.23
CA ARG A 349 -9.95 -74.31 -41.56
C ARG A 349 -10.99 -75.43 -41.43
N ALA A 350 -12.22 -75.11 -41.04
CA ALA A 350 -13.30 -76.09 -40.95
C ALA A 350 -13.59 -76.74 -42.30
N THR A 351 -13.70 -75.96 -43.38
CA THR A 351 -13.90 -76.47 -44.75
C THR A 351 -12.77 -77.41 -45.14
N ARG A 352 -11.49 -77.01 -44.95
CA ARG A 352 -10.33 -77.88 -45.26
C ARG A 352 -10.34 -79.19 -44.48
N VAL A 353 -10.76 -79.18 -43.22
CA VAL A 353 -10.86 -80.43 -42.42
C VAL A 353 -11.92 -81.36 -43.01
N VAL A 354 -13.07 -80.82 -43.42
CA VAL A 354 -14.14 -81.59 -44.06
C VAL A 354 -13.68 -82.14 -45.41
N GLU A 355 -13.05 -81.32 -46.25
CA GLU A 355 -12.49 -81.73 -47.54
C GLU A 355 -11.46 -82.85 -47.38
N ARG A 356 -10.46 -82.70 -46.51
CA ARG A 356 -9.46 -83.77 -46.27
C ARG A 356 -10.09 -85.08 -45.79
N ARG A 357 -11.15 -85.00 -44.96
CA ARG A 357 -11.88 -86.19 -44.52
C ARG A 357 -12.64 -86.84 -45.67
N ARG A 358 -13.24 -86.05 -46.56
CA ARG A 358 -13.88 -86.55 -47.80
C ARG A 358 -12.87 -87.18 -48.74
N ASP A 359 -11.74 -86.53 -49.00
CA ASP A 359 -10.67 -87.06 -49.86
C ASP A 359 -10.12 -88.37 -49.30
N ARG A 360 -9.90 -88.44 -47.98
CA ARG A 360 -9.47 -89.67 -47.31
C ARG A 360 -10.51 -90.78 -47.46
N LEU A 361 -11.80 -90.47 -47.27
CA LEU A 361 -12.88 -91.44 -47.44
C LEU A 361 -12.94 -91.93 -48.90
N GLN A 362 -12.88 -91.02 -49.87
CA GLN A 362 -12.84 -91.37 -51.29
C GLN A 362 -11.61 -92.22 -51.64
N GLY A 363 -10.43 -91.90 -51.10
CA GLY A 363 -9.22 -92.68 -51.32
C GLY A 363 -9.25 -94.07 -50.67
N VAL A 364 -9.92 -94.22 -49.52
CA VAL A 364 -10.16 -95.54 -48.91
C VAL A 364 -11.19 -96.34 -49.73
N ALA A 365 -12.30 -95.70 -50.11
CA ALA A 365 -13.32 -96.33 -50.96
C ALA A 365 -12.75 -96.74 -52.34
N GLY A 366 -11.90 -95.91 -52.94
CA GLY A 366 -11.20 -96.22 -54.18
C GLY A 366 -10.25 -97.42 -54.05
N ARG A 367 -9.50 -97.53 -52.95
CA ARG A 367 -8.66 -98.70 -52.66
C ARG A 367 -9.48 -99.96 -52.43
N LEU A 368 -10.58 -99.86 -51.68
CA LEU A 368 -11.51 -100.97 -51.49
C LEU A 368 -12.07 -101.46 -52.83
N ASN A 369 -12.45 -100.53 -53.71
CA ASN A 369 -12.92 -100.86 -55.06
C ASN A 369 -11.83 -101.45 -55.95
N ALA A 370 -10.58 -100.98 -55.85
CA ALA A 370 -9.46 -101.51 -56.65
C ALA A 370 -9.05 -102.94 -56.24
N LEU A 371 -9.24 -103.29 -54.97
CA LEU A 371 -9.01 -104.64 -54.44
C LEU A 371 -10.24 -105.55 -54.58
N SER A 372 -11.32 -105.08 -55.20
CA SER A 372 -12.53 -105.86 -55.40
C SER A 372 -12.33 -106.88 -56.54
N PRO A 373 -12.50 -108.20 -56.28
CA PRO A 373 -12.38 -109.25 -57.28
C PRO A 373 -13.30 -109.05 -58.50
N LEU A 374 -14.41 -108.34 -58.32
CA LEU A 374 -15.38 -108.03 -59.37
C LEU A 374 -14.79 -107.16 -60.49
N ARG A 375 -13.86 -106.23 -60.19
CA ARG A 375 -13.21 -105.41 -61.24
C ARG A 375 -12.25 -106.20 -62.11
N THR A 376 -11.65 -107.26 -61.58
CA THR A 376 -10.83 -108.18 -62.38
C THR A 376 -11.71 -108.87 -63.41
N LEU A 377 -12.94 -109.27 -63.02
CA LEU A 377 -13.93 -109.84 -63.94
C LEU A 377 -14.44 -108.81 -64.96
N GLU A 378 -14.69 -107.55 -64.56
CA GLU A 378 -15.10 -106.45 -65.46
C GLU A 378 -14.07 -106.12 -66.57
N ARG A 379 -12.80 -106.48 -66.37
CA ARG A 379 -11.73 -106.29 -67.37
C ARG A 379 -11.63 -107.41 -68.40
N GLY A 380 -12.58 -108.35 -68.40
CA GLY A 380 -12.63 -109.48 -69.33
C GLY A 380 -11.81 -110.69 -68.90
N TYR A 381 -11.32 -110.72 -67.65
CA TYR A 381 -10.71 -111.92 -67.10
C TYR A 381 -11.79 -112.86 -66.57
N ALA A 382 -11.60 -114.16 -66.76
CA ALA A 382 -12.47 -115.19 -66.22
C ALA A 382 -11.73 -115.96 -65.12
N PHE A 383 -12.45 -116.35 -64.07
CA PHE A 383 -11.90 -117.13 -62.97
C PHE A 383 -12.29 -118.60 -63.14
N PRO A 384 -11.34 -119.53 -63.35
CA PRO A 384 -11.63 -120.95 -63.41
C PRO A 384 -11.95 -121.51 -62.01
N LEU A 385 -13.07 -122.24 -61.92
CA LEU A 385 -13.60 -122.91 -60.74
C LEU A 385 -13.79 -124.40 -61.06
N SER A 386 -13.49 -125.26 -60.10
CA SER A 386 -13.90 -126.67 -60.16
C SER A 386 -15.43 -126.78 -60.15
N LEU A 387 -15.96 -127.95 -60.49
CA LEU A 387 -17.40 -128.22 -60.35
C LEU A 387 -17.90 -127.99 -58.92
N ASP A 388 -17.03 -128.16 -57.91
CA ASP A 388 -17.29 -127.89 -56.48
C ASP A 388 -17.05 -126.42 -56.05
N ASP A 389 -17.00 -125.47 -56.99
CA ASP A 389 -16.82 -124.02 -56.73
C ASP A 389 -15.48 -123.62 -56.08
N VAL A 390 -14.45 -124.48 -56.18
CA VAL A 390 -13.09 -124.18 -55.73
C VAL A 390 -12.26 -123.54 -56.83
N ALA A 391 -11.60 -122.41 -56.53
CA ALA A 391 -10.70 -121.70 -57.45
C ALA A 391 -9.55 -122.56 -57.97
N ILE A 392 -9.30 -122.51 -59.29
CA ILE A 392 -8.20 -123.22 -59.96
C ILE A 392 -7.16 -122.20 -60.45
N PRO A 393 -6.26 -121.69 -59.59
CA PRO A 393 -5.39 -120.56 -59.93
C PRO A 393 -4.27 -120.90 -60.92
N ARG A 394 -4.03 -122.19 -61.23
CA ARG A 394 -2.92 -122.65 -62.06
C ARG A 394 -3.39 -123.72 -63.05
N ALA A 395 -2.98 -123.58 -64.31
CA ALA A 395 -3.32 -124.53 -65.37
C ALA A 395 -2.76 -125.94 -65.14
N ALA A 396 -1.65 -126.09 -64.39
CA ALA A 396 -1.04 -127.39 -64.07
C ALA A 396 -1.92 -128.31 -63.19
N LEU A 397 -2.98 -127.78 -62.59
CA LEU A 397 -3.93 -128.55 -61.78
C LEU A 397 -5.03 -129.19 -62.63
N LEU A 398 -5.06 -128.91 -63.93
CA LEU A 398 -6.01 -129.48 -64.86
C LEU A 398 -5.35 -130.59 -65.67
N THR A 399 -6.13 -131.62 -65.97
CA THR A 399 -5.75 -132.74 -66.83
C THR A 399 -6.66 -132.84 -68.05
N LEU A 400 -6.23 -133.58 -69.07
CA LEU A 400 -6.96 -133.71 -70.33
C LEU A 400 -8.35 -134.32 -70.09
N GLY A 401 -9.40 -133.64 -70.53
CA GLY A 401 -10.79 -134.06 -70.35
C GLY A 401 -11.48 -133.52 -69.10
N ASP A 402 -10.76 -132.81 -68.21
CA ASP A 402 -11.37 -132.23 -67.01
C ASP A 402 -12.41 -131.17 -67.37
N ARG A 403 -13.52 -131.16 -66.62
CA ARG A 403 -14.58 -130.15 -66.71
C ARG A 403 -14.45 -129.15 -65.58
N PHE A 404 -14.56 -127.87 -65.91
CA PHE A 404 -14.47 -126.78 -64.96
C PHE A 404 -15.38 -125.62 -65.41
N ARG A 405 -15.73 -124.73 -64.50
CA ARG A 405 -16.53 -123.53 -64.81
C ARG A 405 -15.62 -122.31 -64.91
N LEU A 406 -15.87 -121.45 -65.88
CA LEU A 406 -15.28 -120.12 -65.96
C LEU A 406 -16.29 -119.10 -65.48
N LYS A 407 -16.01 -118.49 -64.32
CA LYS A 407 -16.81 -117.37 -63.81
C LYS A 407 -16.36 -116.08 -64.46
N MET A 408 -17.29 -115.44 -65.15
CA MET A 408 -17.11 -114.15 -65.83
C MET A 408 -17.93 -113.06 -65.13
N GLN A 409 -17.89 -111.84 -65.65
CA GLN A 409 -18.58 -110.68 -65.06
C GLN A 409 -20.10 -110.89 -64.96
N ASP A 410 -20.70 -111.52 -65.95
CA ASP A 410 -22.15 -111.59 -66.18
C ASP A 410 -22.70 -113.02 -66.14
N GLY A 411 -21.86 -114.03 -65.91
CA GLY A 411 -22.29 -115.42 -65.86
C GLY A 411 -21.18 -116.42 -65.64
N GLU A 412 -21.52 -117.70 -65.79
CA GLU A 412 -20.60 -118.83 -65.70
C GLU A 412 -20.71 -119.68 -66.96
N VAL A 413 -19.57 -120.18 -67.45
CA VAL A 413 -19.51 -121.01 -68.66
C VAL A 413 -18.83 -122.32 -68.31
N ASP A 414 -19.45 -123.45 -68.66
CA ASP A 414 -18.81 -124.76 -68.56
C ASP A 414 -17.74 -124.90 -69.64
N ALA A 415 -16.53 -125.26 -69.22
CA ALA A 415 -15.37 -125.47 -70.07
C ALA A 415 -14.83 -126.89 -69.86
N THR A 416 -14.24 -127.46 -70.91
CA THR A 416 -13.57 -128.76 -70.87
C THR A 416 -12.15 -128.62 -71.40
N VAL A 417 -11.21 -129.35 -70.81
CA VAL A 417 -9.78 -129.22 -71.11
C VAL A 417 -9.40 -130.09 -72.31
N ASP A 418 -9.22 -129.46 -73.47
CA ASP A 418 -8.81 -130.16 -74.69
C ASP A 418 -7.29 -130.30 -74.83
N ALA A 419 -6.51 -129.43 -74.18
CA ALA A 419 -5.05 -129.52 -74.09
C ALA A 419 -4.52 -128.62 -72.97
N VAL A 420 -3.55 -129.12 -72.18
CA VAL A 420 -2.85 -128.32 -71.16
C VAL A 420 -1.44 -128.02 -71.65
N ARG A 421 -1.14 -126.74 -71.82
CA ARG A 421 0.22 -126.25 -72.12
C ARG A 421 0.65 -125.36 -70.97
N VAL A 422 1.46 -125.90 -70.08
CA VAL A 422 2.09 -125.11 -69.01
C VAL A 422 3.36 -124.53 -69.59
N GLY A 423 3.43 -123.20 -69.72
CA GLY A 423 4.69 -122.53 -70.03
C GLY A 423 5.64 -122.67 -68.84
N GLU A 424 6.95 -122.72 -69.09
CA GLU A 424 7.95 -122.50 -68.04
C GLU A 424 7.82 -121.06 -67.54
N THR A 425 6.90 -120.84 -66.60
CA THR A 425 6.88 -119.59 -65.85
C THR A 425 7.99 -119.66 -64.82
N GLY A 426 9.01 -118.83 -65.07
CA GLY A 426 10.09 -118.54 -64.16
C GLY A 426 9.62 -118.21 -62.75
N GLU A 427 10.55 -118.42 -61.83
CA GLU A 427 10.47 -118.17 -60.41
C GLU A 427 9.86 -116.82 -60.03
N PRO A 428 9.20 -116.76 -58.86
CA PRO A 428 8.47 -115.60 -58.42
C PRO A 428 9.40 -114.51 -57.84
N ALA A 429 9.06 -113.25 -58.10
CA ALA A 429 9.37 -112.13 -57.22
C ALA A 429 8.08 -111.36 -56.93
#